data_AF-A0A9Q1A1Q6-F1
#
_entry.id   AF-A0A9Q1A1Q6-F1
#
_cell.length_a   1.000
_cell.length_b   1.000
_cell.length_c   1.000
_cell.angle_alpha   90.00
_cell.angle_beta   90.00
_cell.angle_gamma   90.00
#
_symmetry.space_group_name_H-M   'P 1'
#
loop_
_entity.id
_entity.type
_entity.pdbx_description
1 polymer ?
#
loop_
_entity_poly.entity_id
_entity_poly.type
_entity_poly.pdbx_seq_one_letter_code
_entity_poly.pdbx_strand_id
1 'polypeptide(L)'
;MSTGGSKDGELQIVAAPEKKKPALPPLPLAARAGSTALVEYTAPILKEDEEDLELKLRRILENVPVRVSNTSGSSAGSGSGDFHQYRQMRRKEQDRIARMDADYQRRKEIAEFNIRREERMKAAEEQTEKKRLKRQKKKQRKNEKKMKPNAGGEECRKEESLDNEDSDNGNETGN
;
A
#
# COMPACT_ATOMS: atom_id res chain seq x y z
N MET A 1 -44.00 -42.91 -16.30
CA MET A 1 -44.09 -41.58 -16.93
C MET A 1 -43.36 -40.58 -16.04
N SER A 2 -42.50 -39.78 -16.67
CA SER A 2 -41.99 -38.45 -16.30
C SER A 2 -41.20 -38.26 -14.98
N THR A 3 -39.90 -38.06 -15.15
CA THR A 3 -38.93 -37.49 -14.20
C THR A 3 -39.16 -35.97 -14.05
N GLY A 4 -39.45 -35.49 -12.85
CA GLY A 4 -39.61 -34.06 -12.55
C GLY A 4 -38.26 -33.34 -12.52
N GLY A 5 -38.00 -32.50 -13.52
CA GLY A 5 -36.78 -31.72 -13.68
C GLY A 5 -36.67 -30.53 -12.72
N SER A 6 -35.41 -30.20 -12.43
CA SER A 6 -34.91 -29.03 -11.70
C SER A 6 -35.48 -27.74 -12.29
N LYS A 7 -36.04 -26.87 -11.44
CA LYS A 7 -36.37 -25.49 -11.82
C LYS A 7 -35.17 -24.62 -11.49
N ASP A 8 -34.31 -24.42 -12.48
CA ASP A 8 -33.29 -23.39 -12.41
C ASP A 8 -33.98 -22.02 -12.39
N GLY A 9 -33.69 -21.23 -11.37
CA GLY A 9 -34.16 -19.86 -11.23
C GLY A 9 -33.54 -19.00 -12.31
N GLU A 10 -34.33 -18.65 -13.32
CA GLU A 10 -33.98 -17.68 -14.36
C GLU A 10 -33.78 -16.30 -13.73
N LEU A 11 -32.53 -15.90 -13.52
CA LEU A 11 -32.15 -14.55 -13.13
C LEU A 11 -32.33 -13.61 -14.33
N GLN A 12 -33.50 -12.98 -14.39
CA GLN A 12 -33.80 -11.97 -15.41
C GLN A 12 -33.05 -10.66 -15.07
N ILE A 13 -31.98 -10.38 -15.80
CA ILE A 13 -31.26 -9.10 -15.75
C ILE A 13 -32.07 -8.07 -16.55
N VAL A 14 -32.80 -7.20 -15.86
CA VAL A 14 -33.45 -6.03 -16.47
C VAL A 14 -32.42 -4.91 -16.59
N ALA A 15 -32.00 -4.60 -17.82
CA ALA A 15 -31.16 -3.43 -18.10
C ALA A 15 -31.95 -2.14 -17.83
N ALA A 16 -31.43 -1.27 -16.96
CA ALA A 16 -32.00 0.04 -16.70
C ALA A 16 -31.84 0.95 -17.94
N PRO A 17 -32.83 1.79 -18.29
CA PRO A 17 -32.72 2.68 -19.45
C PRO A 17 -31.68 3.78 -19.20
N GLU A 18 -30.77 3.95 -20.16
CA GLU A 18 -29.72 4.97 -20.12
C GLU A 18 -30.32 6.40 -20.19
N LYS A 19 -29.92 7.25 -19.24
CA LYS A 19 -30.27 8.68 -19.26
C LYS A 19 -29.44 9.39 -20.33
N LYS A 20 -30.11 9.96 -21.33
CA LYS A 20 -29.49 10.81 -22.36
C LYS A 20 -28.88 12.06 -21.73
N LYS A 21 -27.58 12.30 -21.95
CA LYS A 21 -26.89 13.55 -21.62
C LYS A 21 -27.40 14.67 -22.56
N PRO A 22 -27.62 15.92 -22.09
CA PRO A 22 -27.95 17.02 -22.98
C PRO A 22 -26.74 17.37 -23.86
N ALA A 23 -26.94 17.44 -25.18
CA ALA A 23 -25.91 17.79 -26.15
C ALA A 23 -25.57 19.29 -26.03
N LEU A 24 -24.30 19.60 -25.77
CA LEU A 24 -23.76 20.95 -25.90
C LEU A 24 -23.63 21.32 -27.40
N PRO A 25 -23.82 22.60 -27.78
CA PRO A 25 -23.78 23.01 -29.18
C PRO A 25 -22.37 22.88 -29.78
N PRO A 26 -22.23 22.64 -31.09
CA PRO A 26 -20.93 22.51 -31.74
C PRO A 26 -20.19 23.86 -31.76
N LEU A 27 -18.93 23.85 -31.32
CA LEU A 27 -18.02 25.00 -31.47
C LEU A 27 -17.74 25.28 -32.96
N PRO A 28 -17.57 26.56 -33.36
CA PRO A 28 -17.33 26.93 -34.75
C PRO A 28 -15.99 26.36 -35.24
N LEU A 29 -15.98 25.80 -36.46
CA LEU A 29 -14.77 25.42 -37.19
C LEU A 29 -13.95 26.68 -37.47
N ALA A 30 -12.94 26.96 -36.64
CA ALA A 30 -11.95 27.97 -36.93
C ALA A 30 -10.94 27.42 -37.96
N ALA A 31 -10.80 28.16 -39.05
CA ALA A 31 -9.93 27.87 -40.18
C ALA A 31 -8.46 27.65 -39.75
N ARG A 32 -7.80 26.68 -40.38
CA ARG A 32 -6.36 26.42 -40.27
C ARG A 32 -5.58 27.66 -40.74
N ALA A 33 -4.89 28.32 -39.82
CA ALA A 33 -3.73 29.17 -40.09
C ALA A 33 -2.72 28.96 -38.95
N GLY A 34 -1.44 28.84 -39.30
CA GLY A 34 -0.46 28.03 -38.57
C GLY A 34 -0.04 28.49 -37.18
N SER A 35 0.21 27.49 -36.32
CA SER A 35 1.27 27.51 -35.31
C SER A 35 1.57 26.06 -34.89
N THR A 36 2.77 25.57 -35.18
CA THR A 36 3.25 24.24 -34.78
C THR A 36 3.84 24.32 -33.37
N ALA A 37 3.02 24.67 -32.38
CA ALA A 37 3.42 24.63 -30.97
C ALA A 37 2.54 23.60 -30.26
N LEU A 38 3.00 22.34 -30.24
CA LEU A 38 2.52 21.35 -29.28
C LEU A 38 3.02 21.79 -27.90
N VAL A 39 2.25 22.64 -27.23
CA VAL A 39 2.42 22.87 -25.80
C VAL A 39 1.85 21.63 -25.12
N GLU A 40 2.73 20.77 -24.62
CA GLU A 40 2.34 19.69 -23.72
C GLU A 40 1.61 20.32 -22.53
N TYR A 41 0.29 20.14 -22.47
CA TYR A 41 -0.49 20.49 -21.29
C TYR A 41 -0.13 19.50 -20.19
N THR A 42 0.92 19.83 -19.44
CA THR A 42 1.19 19.22 -18.15
C THR A 42 0.10 19.71 -17.20
N ALA A 43 -0.78 18.80 -16.76
CA ALA A 43 -1.79 19.13 -15.78
C ALA A 43 -1.09 19.76 -14.55
N PRO A 44 -1.51 20.95 -14.08
CA PRO A 44 -0.90 21.58 -12.91
C PRO A 44 -0.86 20.61 -11.74
N ILE A 45 0.28 20.52 -11.07
CA ILE A 45 0.48 19.69 -9.89
C ILE A 45 -0.28 20.35 -8.74
N LEU A 46 -1.54 19.97 -8.55
CA LEU A 46 -2.44 20.48 -7.51
C LEU A 46 -2.00 20.17 -6.06
N LYS A 47 -0.89 19.43 -5.88
CA LYS A 47 -0.43 18.96 -4.56
C LYS A 47 0.23 20.07 -3.73
N GLU A 48 0.97 20.97 -4.35
CA GLU A 48 1.60 22.09 -3.63
C GLU A 48 0.54 23.07 -3.13
N ASP A 49 -0.50 23.33 -3.94
CA ASP A 49 -1.64 24.15 -3.55
C ASP A 49 -2.51 23.47 -2.45
N GLU A 50 -2.62 22.14 -2.44
CA GLU A 50 -3.30 21.37 -1.40
C GLU A 50 -2.57 21.46 -0.04
N GLU A 51 -1.24 21.34 -0.04
CA GLU A 51 -0.41 21.47 1.16
C GLU A 51 -0.49 22.89 1.76
N ASP A 52 -0.49 23.93 0.92
CA ASP A 52 -0.67 25.33 1.34
C ASP A 52 -2.06 25.59 1.94
N LEU A 53 -3.11 24.97 1.38
CA LEU A 53 -4.46 25.03 1.93
C LEU A 53 -4.54 24.32 3.28
N GLU A 54 -3.91 23.15 3.44
CA GLU A 54 -3.83 22.46 4.73
C GLU A 54 -3.12 23.31 5.79
N LEU A 55 -1.98 23.90 5.46
CA LEU A 55 -1.23 24.77 6.37
C LEU A 55 -2.04 25.99 6.78
N LYS A 56 -2.75 26.61 5.83
CA LYS A 56 -3.64 27.75 6.10
C LYS A 56 -4.83 27.34 6.96
N LEU A 57 -5.43 26.18 6.72
CA LEU A 57 -6.54 25.65 7.53
C LEU A 57 -6.09 25.33 8.95
N ARG A 58 -4.91 24.72 9.14
CA ARG A 58 -4.31 24.52 10.48
C ARG A 58 -4.07 25.84 11.19
N ARG A 59 -3.47 26.81 10.49
CA ARG A 59 -3.23 28.16 11.02
C ARG A 59 -4.54 28.85 11.42
N ILE A 60 -5.61 28.68 10.66
CA ILE A 60 -6.93 29.23 11.00
C ILE A 60 -7.50 28.52 12.24
N LEU A 61 -7.49 27.18 12.27
CA LEU A 61 -8.01 26.41 13.41
C LEU A 61 -7.27 26.71 14.71
N GLU A 62 -5.97 26.92 14.66
CA GLU A 62 -5.12 27.19 15.83
C GLU A 62 -5.19 28.65 16.28
N ASN A 63 -5.20 29.60 15.35
CA ASN A 63 -5.03 31.02 15.69
C ASN A 63 -6.34 31.83 15.68
N VAL A 64 -7.40 31.33 15.04
CA VAL A 64 -8.70 32.00 15.03
C VAL A 64 -9.57 31.45 16.15
N PRO A 65 -9.97 32.26 17.14
CA PRO A 65 -10.85 31.81 18.21
C PRO A 65 -12.19 31.32 17.65
N VAL A 66 -12.52 30.05 17.93
CA VAL A 66 -13.82 29.48 17.56
C VAL A 66 -14.89 30.06 18.48
N ARG A 67 -15.71 30.98 17.96
CA ARG A 67 -16.85 31.54 18.68
C ARG A 67 -18.10 30.69 18.42
N VAL A 68 -18.66 30.12 19.49
CA VAL A 68 -19.94 29.40 19.43
C VAL A 68 -21.06 30.34 19.87
N SER A 69 -21.92 30.74 18.93
CA SER A 69 -23.02 31.70 19.18
C SER A 69 -24.22 31.10 19.93
N ASN A 70 -24.36 29.76 19.94
CA ASN A 70 -25.55 29.07 20.44
C ASN A 70 -25.29 28.42 21.81
N THR A 71 -24.63 29.15 22.72
CA THR A 71 -24.32 28.65 24.06
C THR A 71 -25.17 29.35 25.11
N SER A 72 -25.98 28.57 25.81
CA SER A 72 -26.71 29.02 27.00
C SER A 72 -25.75 29.18 28.19
N GLY A 73 -26.11 30.01 29.16
CA GLY A 73 -25.28 30.25 30.35
C GLY A 73 -25.01 28.97 31.15
N SER A 74 -23.89 28.92 31.88
CA SER A 74 -23.42 27.70 32.58
C SER A 74 -24.37 27.18 33.66
N SER A 75 -25.21 28.03 34.23
CA SER A 75 -26.25 27.67 35.21
C SER A 75 -27.65 27.59 34.61
N ALA A 76 -27.79 27.75 33.29
CA ALA A 76 -29.08 27.60 32.63
C ALA A 76 -29.49 26.12 32.63
N GLY A 77 -30.78 25.85 32.81
CA GLY A 77 -31.33 24.50 32.75
C GLY A 77 -31.30 23.92 31.33
N SER A 78 -31.67 22.65 31.20
CA SER A 78 -31.72 22.00 29.88
C SER A 78 -32.86 22.55 29.02
N GLY A 79 -32.53 23.08 27.85
CA GLY A 79 -33.46 23.49 26.82
C GLY A 79 -33.94 22.32 25.95
N SER A 80 -35.07 22.50 25.26
CA SER A 80 -35.64 21.47 24.37
C SER A 80 -34.73 21.08 23.20
N GLY A 81 -33.79 21.94 22.81
CA GLY A 81 -32.81 21.70 21.74
C GLY A 81 -31.53 20.98 22.18
N ASP A 82 -31.23 20.94 23.48
CA ASP A 82 -29.95 20.44 24.00
C ASP A 82 -29.77 18.95 23.71
N PHE A 83 -30.86 18.19 23.79
CA PHE A 83 -30.84 16.76 23.46
C PHE A 83 -30.35 16.52 22.03
N HIS A 84 -30.87 17.28 21.05
CA HIS A 84 -30.46 17.12 19.66
C HIS A 84 -29.03 17.60 19.44
N GLN A 85 -28.59 18.68 20.11
CA GLN A 85 -27.21 19.14 20.04
C GLN A 85 -26.24 18.08 20.57
N TYR A 86 -26.53 17.46 21.72
CA TYR A 86 -25.76 16.33 22.24
C TYR A 86 -25.76 15.15 21.27
N ARG A 87 -26.92 14.77 20.71
CA ARG A 87 -27.04 13.65 19.77
C ARG A 87 -26.20 13.84 18.50
N GLN A 88 -26.10 15.08 18.01
CA GLN A 88 -25.25 15.39 16.85
C GLN A 88 -23.77 15.41 17.23
N MET A 89 -23.42 16.00 18.38
CA MET A 89 -22.03 16.06 18.84
C MET A 89 -21.47 14.69 19.16
N ARG A 90 -22.24 13.83 19.82
CA ARG A 90 -21.84 12.45 20.12
C ARG A 90 -21.56 11.66 18.85
N ARG A 91 -22.41 11.78 17.82
CA ARG A 91 -22.17 11.11 16.52
C ARG A 91 -20.90 11.61 15.85
N LYS A 92 -20.71 12.94 15.80
CA LYS A 92 -19.46 13.53 15.27
C LYS A 92 -18.22 13.00 16.00
N GLU A 93 -18.29 12.88 17.32
CA GLU A 93 -17.15 12.41 18.12
C GLU A 93 -16.91 10.90 17.95
N GLN A 94 -17.97 10.09 17.88
CA GLN A 94 -17.85 8.67 17.57
C GLN A 94 -17.24 8.44 16.19
N ASP A 95 -17.68 9.19 15.18
CA ASP A 95 -17.13 9.13 13.83
C ASP A 95 -15.65 9.55 13.82
N ARG A 96 -15.27 10.57 14.61
CA ARG A 96 -13.88 11.02 14.75
C ARG A 96 -13.00 9.92 15.34
N ILE A 97 -13.44 9.29 16.43
CA ILE A 97 -12.71 8.20 17.09
C ILE A 97 -12.58 7.00 16.13
N ALA A 98 -13.67 6.60 15.48
CA ALA A 98 -13.67 5.47 14.54
C ALA A 98 -12.71 5.68 13.37
N ARG A 99 -12.62 6.89 12.81
CA ARG A 99 -11.65 7.21 11.73
C ARG A 99 -10.21 7.10 12.20
N MET A 100 -9.91 7.65 13.37
CA MET A 100 -8.58 7.59 13.97
C MET A 100 -8.15 6.15 14.27
N ASP A 101 -9.05 5.33 14.80
CA ASP A 101 -8.78 3.91 15.06
C ASP A 101 -8.56 3.13 13.76
N ALA A 102 -9.35 3.38 12.72
CA ALA A 102 -9.18 2.76 11.41
C ALA A 102 -7.86 3.16 10.73
N ASP A 103 -7.46 4.43 10.83
CA ASP A 103 -6.14 4.90 10.34
C ASP A 103 -5.00 4.23 11.10
N TYR A 104 -5.12 4.09 12.42
CA TYR A 104 -4.11 3.42 13.25
C TYR A 104 -3.96 1.95 12.90
N GLN A 105 -5.08 1.22 12.75
CA GLN A 105 -5.08 -0.19 12.36
C GLN A 105 -4.44 -0.37 10.98
N ARG A 106 -4.81 0.44 9.98
CA ARG A 106 -4.17 0.40 8.66
C ARG A 106 -2.66 0.64 8.72
N ARG A 107 -2.20 1.63 9.49
CA ARG A 107 -0.77 1.90 9.65
C ARG A 107 -0.03 0.73 10.31
N LYS A 108 -0.65 0.12 11.32
CA LYS A 108 -0.12 -1.05 12.01
C LYS A 108 0.01 -2.24 11.08
N GLU A 109 -1.04 -2.58 10.34
CA GLU A 109 -1.05 -3.69 9.37
C GLU A 109 0.01 -3.51 8.27
N ILE A 110 0.15 -2.29 7.73
CA ILE A 110 1.17 -1.99 6.72
C ILE A 110 2.57 -2.14 7.30
N ALA A 111 2.81 -1.64 8.52
CA ALA A 111 4.10 -1.77 9.18
C ALA A 111 4.46 -3.24 9.44
N GLU A 112 3.52 -4.03 9.97
CA GLU A 112 3.70 -5.46 10.20
C GLU A 112 3.94 -6.23 8.90
N PHE A 113 3.21 -5.90 7.83
CA PHE A 113 3.41 -6.50 6.52
C PHE A 113 4.81 -6.19 5.94
N ASN A 114 5.26 -4.94 6.06
CA ASN A 114 6.58 -4.53 5.59
C ASN A 114 7.69 -5.23 6.36
N ILE A 115 7.60 -5.28 7.69
CA ILE A 115 8.55 -6.02 8.53
C ILE A 115 8.60 -7.50 8.10
N ARG A 116 7.45 -8.15 7.97
CA ARG A 116 7.37 -9.56 7.56
C ARG A 116 7.89 -9.81 6.14
N ARG A 117 7.75 -8.83 5.24
CA ARG A 117 8.30 -8.90 3.88
C ARG A 117 9.82 -8.74 3.91
N GLU A 118 10.32 -7.76 4.66
CA GLU A 118 11.76 -7.52 4.82
C GLU A 118 12.46 -8.70 5.48
N GLU A 119 11.87 -9.32 6.51
CA GLU A 119 12.42 -10.52 7.15
C GLU A 119 12.56 -11.68 6.16
N ARG A 120 11.55 -11.93 5.32
CA ARG A 120 11.62 -12.97 4.28
C ARG A 120 12.69 -12.66 3.23
N MET A 121 12.80 -11.40 2.82
CA MET A 121 13.84 -10.97 1.88
C MET A 121 15.24 -11.11 2.48
N LYS A 122 15.44 -10.66 3.73
CA LYS A 122 16.70 -10.81 4.47
C LYS A 122 17.09 -12.27 4.64
N ALA A 123 16.15 -13.14 5.02
CA ALA A 123 16.42 -14.58 5.13
C ALA A 123 16.85 -15.20 3.78
N ALA A 124 16.20 -14.80 2.67
CA ALA A 124 16.61 -15.24 1.34
C ALA A 124 18.00 -14.70 0.96
N GLU A 125 18.27 -13.42 1.23
CA GLU A 125 19.56 -12.78 1.00
C GLU A 125 20.67 -13.48 1.79
N GLU A 126 20.50 -13.71 3.09
CA GLU A 126 21.47 -14.44 3.92
C GLU A 126 21.78 -15.85 3.37
N GLN A 127 20.77 -16.58 2.91
CA GLN A 127 20.98 -17.89 2.30
C GLN A 127 21.75 -17.79 0.98
N THR A 128 21.43 -16.80 0.14
CA THR A 128 22.14 -16.57 -1.11
C THR A 128 23.57 -16.10 -0.88
N GLU A 129 23.82 -15.27 0.13
CA GLU A 129 25.15 -14.79 0.52
C GLU A 129 26.02 -15.92 1.06
N LYS A 130 25.49 -16.76 1.96
CA LYS A 130 26.19 -17.96 2.44
C LYS A 130 26.60 -18.87 1.27
N LYS A 131 25.69 -19.10 0.31
CA LYS A 131 25.97 -19.89 -0.90
C LYS A 131 27.00 -19.19 -1.81
N ARG A 132 26.91 -17.87 -1.97
CA ARG A 132 27.84 -17.05 -2.77
C ARG A 132 29.25 -17.06 -2.17
N LEU A 133 29.39 -16.87 -0.86
CA LEU A 133 30.65 -16.94 -0.13
C LEU A 133 31.30 -18.32 -0.25
N LYS A 134 30.53 -19.41 -0.10
CA LYS A 134 31.02 -20.78 -0.34
C LYS A 134 31.57 -20.94 -1.77
N ARG A 135 30.85 -20.46 -2.79
CA ARG A 135 31.30 -20.49 -4.19
C ARG A 135 32.54 -19.63 -4.43
N GLN A 136 32.62 -18.44 -3.83
CA GLN A 136 33.76 -17.53 -3.96
C GLN A 136 35.02 -18.14 -3.33
N LYS A 137 34.93 -18.74 -2.15
CA LYS A 137 36.04 -19.45 -1.49
C LYS A 137 36.53 -20.64 -2.34
N LYS A 138 35.62 -21.40 -2.95
CA LYS A 138 35.98 -22.49 -3.88
C LYS A 138 36.67 -21.95 -5.14
N LYS A 139 36.21 -20.82 -5.69
CA LYS A 139 36.83 -20.15 -6.84
C LYS A 139 38.24 -19.64 -6.51
N GLN A 140 38.42 -19.00 -5.35
CA GLN A 140 39.73 -18.53 -4.86
C GLN A 140 40.71 -19.69 -4.71
N ARG A 141 40.33 -20.77 -4.02
CA ARG A 141 41.17 -21.99 -3.89
C ARG A 141 41.57 -22.59 -5.25
N LYS A 142 40.66 -22.60 -6.23
CA LYS A 142 40.97 -23.08 -7.60
C LYS A 142 41.93 -22.14 -8.32
N ASN A 143 41.75 -20.84 -8.18
CA ASN A 143 42.64 -19.84 -8.78
C ASN A 143 44.04 -19.87 -8.15
N GLU A 144 44.14 -20.00 -6.83
CA GLU A 144 45.41 -20.16 -6.11
C GLU A 144 46.18 -21.41 -6.57
N LYS A 145 45.49 -22.56 -6.71
CA LYS A 145 46.10 -23.78 -7.27
C LYS A 145 46.60 -23.58 -8.71
N LYS A 146 45.89 -22.80 -9.53
CA LYS A 146 46.31 -22.48 -10.90
C LYS A 146 47.46 -21.47 -10.96
N MET A 147 47.56 -20.56 -9.99
CA MET A 147 48.60 -19.52 -9.92
C MET A 147 49.88 -20.03 -9.21
N LYS A 148 49.80 -21.15 -8.47
CA LYS A 148 50.96 -21.84 -7.88
C LYS A 148 51.30 -23.17 -8.61
N PRO A 149 51.59 -23.22 -9.92
CA PRO A 149 51.93 -24.47 -10.59
C PRO A 149 53.39 -24.94 -10.35
N ASN A 150 54.19 -24.27 -9.52
CA ASN A 150 55.59 -24.64 -9.28
C ASN A 150 56.01 -24.46 -7.81
N ALA A 151 55.65 -25.42 -6.96
CA ALA A 151 56.39 -25.75 -5.74
C ALA A 151 56.17 -27.26 -5.51
N GLY A 152 57.21 -28.05 -5.79
CA GLY A 152 57.10 -29.44 -6.21
C GLY A 152 56.84 -30.49 -5.13
N GLY A 153 56.58 -31.71 -5.64
CA GLY A 153 56.84 -32.97 -4.95
C GLY A 153 55.71 -33.52 -4.08
N GLU A 154 55.05 -34.56 -4.60
CA GLU A 154 54.53 -35.73 -3.87
C GLU A 154 53.98 -35.55 -2.44
N GLU A 155 52.65 -35.47 -2.30
CA GLU A 155 51.88 -36.48 -1.53
C GLU A 155 50.40 -36.35 -1.86
N CYS A 156 49.91 -37.27 -2.69
CA CYS A 156 48.50 -37.54 -2.84
C CYS A 156 48.10 -38.47 -1.68
N ARG A 157 47.68 -37.95 -0.52
CA ARG A 157 46.95 -38.76 0.46
C ARG A 157 46.23 -37.94 1.52
N LYS A 158 44.95 -38.30 1.69
CA LYS A 158 44.04 -37.97 2.79
C LYS A 158 43.73 -36.48 2.98
N GLU A 159 42.58 -36.07 2.46
CA GLU A 159 41.45 -35.68 3.32
C GLU A 159 40.16 -35.83 2.49
N GLU A 160 39.76 -37.09 2.33
CA GLU A 160 38.35 -37.46 2.16
C GLU A 160 37.68 -37.31 3.53
N SER A 161 37.26 -36.10 3.90
CA SER A 161 36.36 -35.89 5.05
C SER A 161 35.94 -34.42 5.12
N LEU A 162 35.09 -33.98 4.19
CA LEU A 162 34.07 -32.97 4.47
C LEU A 162 32.88 -33.28 3.57
N ASP A 163 32.43 -34.53 3.65
CA ASP A 163 31.03 -34.87 3.49
C ASP A 163 30.31 -34.24 4.70
N ASN A 164 29.91 -32.97 4.57
CA ASN A 164 28.92 -32.43 5.49
C ASN A 164 27.59 -32.79 4.88
N GLU A 165 27.03 -33.87 5.41
CA GLU A 165 25.71 -34.38 5.15
C GLU A 165 24.73 -33.24 4.90
N ASP A 166 24.22 -33.24 3.68
CA ASP A 166 23.04 -32.50 3.28
C ASP A 166 21.84 -33.24 3.91
N SER A 167 21.70 -33.12 5.24
CA SER A 167 20.42 -33.34 5.91
C SER A 167 19.53 -32.17 5.53
N ASP A 168 18.95 -32.26 4.33
CA ASP A 168 17.74 -31.56 3.93
C ASP A 168 16.61 -32.03 4.86
N ASN A 169 16.59 -31.50 6.08
CA ASN A 169 15.43 -31.60 6.95
C ASN A 169 14.37 -30.69 6.32
N GLY A 170 13.63 -31.24 5.37
CA GLY A 170 12.39 -30.69 4.85
C GLY A 170 11.45 -30.45 6.02
N ASN A 171 11.46 -29.21 6.53
CA ASN A 171 10.46 -28.77 7.47
C ASN A 171 9.15 -28.62 6.69
N GLU A 172 8.40 -29.71 6.64
CA GLU A 172 6.95 -29.70 6.50
C GLU A 172 6.38 -28.75 7.56
N THR A 173 6.01 -27.54 7.16
CA THR A 173 4.95 -26.81 7.86
C THR A 173 3.68 -27.01 7.07
N GLY A 174 3.01 -28.13 7.37
CA GLY A 174 1.57 -28.26 7.21
C GLY A 174 0.83 -27.45 8.29
N ASN A 175 -0.36 -27.00 7.89
CA ASN A 175 -1.31 -26.08 8.55
C ASN A 175 -0.99 -24.58 8.51
#